data_AF-A1B294-F1
#
_entry.id   AF-A1B294-F1
#
_cell.length_a   1.000
_cell.length_b   1.000
_cell.length_c   1.000
_cell.angle_alpha   90.00
_cell.angle_beta   90.00
_cell.angle_gamma   90.00
#
_symmetry.space_group_name_H-M   'P 1'
#
loop_
_entity.id
_entity.type
_entity.pdbx_description
1 polymer ?
#
loop_
_entity_poly.entity_id
_entity_poly.type
_entity_poly.pdbx_seq_one_letter_code
_entity_poly.pdbx_strand_id
1 'polypeptide(L)'
;MPEGECRSGQTRRAPVARGMVPRLQRQEPIPMSYADATAFAASLATTLMVVIVVFQAGDGTHGAMPADEFDGDEDMVKLELDPWA
;
A
#
# COMPACT_ATOMS: atom_id res chain seq x y z
N MET A 1 7.29 -16.75 68.24
CA MET A 1 7.24 -15.47 67.50
C MET A 1 8.26 -15.57 66.37
N PRO A 2 7.87 -15.34 65.10
CA PRO A 2 8.52 -15.90 63.92
C PRO A 2 9.68 -15.05 63.40
N GLU A 3 10.81 -15.69 63.10
CA GLU A 3 11.91 -15.09 62.35
C GLU A 3 11.69 -15.41 60.86
N GLY A 4 11.66 -14.36 60.04
CA GLY A 4 11.26 -14.41 58.63
C GLY A 4 12.19 -15.26 57.78
N GLU A 5 11.65 -16.37 57.28
CA GLU A 5 12.27 -17.16 56.22
C GLU A 5 12.33 -16.36 54.91
N CYS A 6 13.55 -15.89 54.63
CA CYS A 6 14.19 -15.75 53.33
C CYS A 6 13.30 -16.14 52.14
N ARG A 7 12.76 -15.13 51.45
CA ARG A 7 12.11 -15.28 50.14
C ARG A 7 13.12 -15.84 49.14
N SER A 8 13.10 -17.15 49.01
CA SER A 8 13.73 -17.92 47.93
C SER A 8 13.41 -17.27 46.59
N GLY A 9 14.47 -16.83 45.90
CA GLY A 9 14.40 -16.15 44.62
C GLY A 9 13.76 -17.04 43.57
N GLN A 10 12.47 -16.85 43.31
CA GLN A 10 11.84 -17.33 42.10
C GLN A 10 12.28 -16.41 40.96
N THR A 11 13.35 -16.80 40.26
CA THR A 11 13.71 -16.25 38.96
C THR A 11 12.56 -16.50 37.98
N ARG A 12 11.65 -15.53 37.87
CA ARG A 12 10.57 -15.52 36.88
C ARG A 12 11.09 -15.13 35.50
N ARG A 13 11.95 -15.95 34.91
CA ARG A 13 12.26 -15.83 33.48
C ARG A 13 11.55 -16.96 32.74
N ALA A 14 10.30 -16.70 32.37
CA ALA A 14 9.62 -17.46 31.35
C ALA A 14 10.41 -17.33 30.02
N PRO A 15 10.48 -18.39 29.19
CA PRO A 15 11.06 -18.25 27.86
C PRO A 15 10.20 -17.28 27.05
N VAL A 16 10.83 -16.26 26.45
CA VAL A 16 10.13 -15.36 25.53
C VAL A 16 9.72 -16.18 24.31
N ALA A 17 8.42 -16.36 24.10
CA ALA A 17 7.91 -16.95 22.88
C ALA A 17 8.28 -15.99 21.73
N ARG A 18 9.19 -16.41 20.85
CA ARG A 18 9.44 -15.69 19.59
C ARG A 18 8.16 -15.78 18.77
N GLY A 19 7.42 -14.67 18.69
CA GLY A 19 6.28 -14.57 17.79
C GLY A 19 6.74 -14.87 16.37
N MET A 20 6.12 -15.85 15.72
CA MET A 20 6.19 -15.93 14.26
C MET A 20 5.46 -14.72 13.72
N VAL A 21 6.21 -13.75 13.20
CA VAL A 21 5.64 -12.72 12.34
C VAL A 21 5.15 -13.48 11.10
N PRO A 22 3.84 -13.47 10.78
CA PRO A 22 3.43 -13.96 9.48
C PRO A 22 4.25 -13.19 8.47
N ARG A 23 4.99 -13.89 7.59
CA ARG A 23 5.44 -13.22 6.37
C ARG A 23 4.17 -12.64 5.78
N LEU A 24 4.09 -11.31 5.66
CA LEU A 24 3.06 -10.66 4.86
C LEU A 24 3.08 -11.45 3.56
N GLN A 25 2.04 -12.27 3.34
CA GLN A 25 1.88 -12.96 2.07
C GLN A 25 2.05 -11.85 1.05
N ARG A 26 3.09 -11.93 0.22
CA ARG A 26 3.31 -11.00 -0.88
C ARG A 26 1.94 -10.87 -1.52
N GLN A 27 1.29 -9.72 -1.35
CA GLN A 27 0.10 -9.40 -2.10
C GLN A 27 0.64 -9.36 -3.52
N GLU A 28 0.44 -10.47 -4.25
CA GLU A 28 0.52 -10.41 -5.69
C GLU A 28 -0.39 -9.22 -6.04
N PRO A 29 0.16 -8.16 -6.64
CA PRO A 29 -0.62 -6.96 -6.91
C PRO A 29 -1.85 -7.42 -7.67
N ILE A 30 -3.02 -7.30 -7.05
CA ILE A 30 -4.26 -7.61 -7.75
C ILE A 30 -4.31 -6.57 -8.87
N PRO A 31 -4.33 -7.00 -10.15
CA PRO A 31 -4.36 -6.07 -11.27
C PRO A 31 -5.47 -5.05 -11.04
N MET A 32 -5.14 -3.76 -11.04
CA MET A 32 -6.15 -2.73 -10.90
C MET A 32 -7.10 -2.82 -12.10
N SER A 33 -8.40 -2.88 -11.80
CA SER A 33 -9.41 -2.74 -12.84
C SER A 33 -9.39 -1.30 -13.37
N TYR A 34 -9.89 -1.10 -14.59
CA TYR A 34 -10.00 0.24 -15.16
C TYR A 34 -10.85 1.20 -14.30
N ALA A 35 -11.92 0.67 -13.68
CA ALA A 35 -12.79 1.44 -12.80
C ALA A 35 -12.07 1.87 -11.52
N ASP A 36 -11.29 0.97 -10.90
CA ASP A 36 -10.49 1.28 -9.71
C ASP A 36 -9.39 2.30 -10.04
N ALA A 37 -8.70 2.12 -11.17
CA ALA A 37 -7.68 3.06 -11.62
C ALA A 37 -8.26 4.47 -11.87
N THR A 38 -9.46 4.55 -12.44
CA THR A 38 -10.16 5.83 -12.66
C THR A 38 -10.54 6.50 -11.34
N ALA A 39 -11.08 5.75 -10.37
CA ALA A 39 -11.44 6.30 -9.06
C ALA A 39 -10.21 6.77 -8.27
N PHE A 40 -9.11 6.01 -8.36
CA PHE A 40 -7.83 6.39 -7.78
C PHE A 40 -7.26 7.65 -8.45
N ALA A 41 -7.33 7.72 -9.78
CA ALA A 41 -6.90 8.88 -10.56
C ALA A 41 -7.69 10.16 -10.21
N ALA A 42 -9.01 10.05 -10.05
CA ALA A 42 -9.84 11.18 -9.62
C ALA A 42 -9.44 11.69 -8.23
N SER A 43 -9.14 10.76 -7.31
CA SER A 43 -8.67 11.11 -5.96
C SER A 43 -7.30 11.79 -5.99
N LEU A 44 -6.37 11.29 -6.80
CA LEU A 44 -5.07 11.92 -7.04
C LEU A 44 -5.22 13.33 -7.65
N ALA A 45 -6.01 13.47 -8.73
CA ALA A 45 -6.20 14.74 -9.42
C ALA A 45 -6.77 15.80 -8.48
N THR A 46 -7.75 15.43 -7.65
CA THR A 46 -8.38 16.33 -6.69
C THR A 46 -7.45 16.69 -5.52
N THR A 47 -6.57 15.80 -5.08
CA THR A 47 -5.72 16.06 -3.91
C THR A 47 -4.43 16.81 -4.28
N LEU A 48 -3.87 16.50 -5.44
CA LEU A 48 -2.64 17.10 -5.94
C LEU A 48 -2.90 18.35 -6.79
N MET A 49 -4.13 18.54 -7.29
CA MET A 49 -4.49 19.61 -8.24
C MET A 49 -3.61 19.56 -9.51
N VAL A 50 -3.30 18.35 -9.97
CA VAL A 50 -2.53 18.07 -11.19
C VAL A 50 -3.32 17.17 -12.13
N VAL A 51 -3.00 17.22 -13.41
CA VAL A 51 -3.57 16.34 -14.43
C VAL A 51 -3.06 14.92 -14.21
N ILE A 52 -3.99 13.95 -14.10
CA ILE A 52 -3.67 12.53 -13.93
C ILE A 52 -4.08 11.76 -15.17
N VAL A 53 -3.18 10.92 -15.68
CA VAL A 53 -3.47 9.98 -16.76
C VAL A 53 -3.72 8.59 -16.20
N VAL A 54 -4.72 7.90 -16.76
CA VAL A 54 -4.95 6.47 -16.58
C VAL A 54 -4.45 5.78 -17.84
N PHE A 55 -3.55 4.81 -17.68
CA PHE A 55 -2.97 4.07 -18.79
C PHE A 55 -3.20 2.56 -18.62
N GLN A 56 -3.15 1.83 -19.73
CA GLN A 56 -3.13 0.38 -19.75
C GLN A 56 -1.75 -0.10 -20.20
N ALA A 57 -1.05 -0.83 -19.35
CA ALA A 57 0.22 -1.44 -19.69
C ALA A 57 0.03 -2.61 -20.67
N GLY A 58 1.12 -3.00 -21.35
CA GLY A 58 1.09 -4.06 -22.37
C GLY A 58 0.68 -5.45 -21.86
N ASP A 59 0.66 -5.66 -20.53
CA ASP A 59 0.17 -6.87 -19.88
C ASP A 59 -1.34 -6.82 -19.51
N GLY A 60 -2.03 -5.72 -19.87
CA GLY A 60 -3.44 -5.50 -19.60
C GLY A 60 -3.76 -4.93 -18.22
N THR A 61 -2.74 -4.63 -17.40
CA THR A 61 -2.92 -3.97 -16.10
C THR A 61 -3.18 -2.47 -16.30
N HIS A 62 -3.96 -1.87 -15.40
CA HIS A 62 -4.22 -0.42 -15.41
C HIS A 62 -3.44 0.27 -14.30
N GLY A 63 -3.00 1.49 -14.58
CA GLY A 63 -2.33 2.36 -13.61
C GLY A 63 -2.77 3.81 -13.78
N ALA A 64 -2.45 4.64 -12.80
CA ALA A 64 -2.66 6.09 -12.86
C ALA A 64 -1.44 6.83 -12.32
N MET A 65 -1.04 7.90 -12.99
CA MET A 65 0.06 8.78 -12.57
C MET A 65 -0.12 10.21 -13.10
N PRO A 66 0.59 11.22 -12.58
CA PRO A 66 0.61 12.55 -13.15
C PRO A 66 1.02 12.53 -14.63
N ALA A 67 0.34 13.32 -15.47
CA ALA A 67 0.63 13.39 -16.90
C ALA A 67 2.10 13.73 -17.20
N ASP A 68 2.71 14.58 -16.36
CA ASP A 68 4.11 14.99 -16.46
C ASP A 68 5.12 13.85 -16.17
N GLU A 69 4.68 12.79 -15.47
CA GLU A 69 5.52 11.61 -15.17
C GLU A 69 5.34 10.48 -16.19
N PHE A 70 4.36 10.59 -17.09
CA PHE A 70 4.04 9.54 -18.04
C PHE A 70 4.90 9.67 -19.31
N ASP A 71 5.93 8.84 -19.43
CA ASP A 71 6.79 8.75 -20.62
C ASP A 71 6.26 7.79 -21.71
N GLY A 72 5.07 7.21 -21.52
CA GLY A 72 4.49 6.23 -22.44
C GLY A 72 3.83 6.85 -23.68
N ASP A 73 3.47 6.00 -24.63
CA ASP A 73 2.75 6.45 -25.83
C ASP A 73 1.33 6.92 -25.47
N GLU A 74 0.86 7.97 -26.15
CA GLU A 74 -0.51 8.50 -25.99
C GLU A 74 -1.58 7.42 -26.25
N ASP A 75 -1.30 6.44 -27.12
CA ASP A 75 -2.19 5.30 -27.41
C ASP A 75 -2.43 4.36 -26.20
N MET A 76 -1.51 4.39 -25.23
CA MET A 76 -1.64 3.63 -23.97
C MET A 76 -2.53 4.35 -22.96
N VAL A 77 -2.71 5.67 -23.11
CA VAL A 77 -3.59 6.48 -22.26
C VAL A 77 -5.04 6.14 -22.59
N LYS A 78 -5.80 5.81 -21.55
CA LYS A 78 -7.23 5.47 -21.65
C LYS A 78 -8.12 6.60 -21.18
N LEU A 79 -7.61 7.43 -20.27
CA LEU A 79 -8.31 8.58 -19.73
C LEU A 79 -7.32 9.60 -19.22
N GLU A 80 -7.64 10.87 -19.40
CA GLU A 80 -6.94 12.00 -18.79
C GLU A 80 -7.94 12.77 -17.93
N LEU A 81 -7.54 13.08 -16.70
CA LEU A 81 -8.34 13.82 -15.73
C LEU A 81 -7.64 15.14 -15.41
N ASP A 82 -8.22 16.23 -15.92
CA ASP A 82 -7.79 17.59 -15.61
C ASP A 82 -8.64 18.17 -14.46
N PRO A 83 -8.05 18.48 -13.30
CA PRO A 83 -8.78 19.09 -12.18
C PRO A 83 -9.15 20.57 -12.40
N TRP A 84 -8.69 21.21 -13.48
CA TRP A 84 -8.94 22.61 -13.80
C TRP A 84 -9.97 22.86 -14.90
N ALA A 85 -10.42 21.80 -15.58
CA ALA A 85 -11.34 21.85 -16.71
C ALA A 85 -12.77 22.30 -16.35
#